data_AF-A0A359I612-F1
#
_entry.id   AF-A0A359I612-F1
#
_cell.length_a   1.000
_cell.length_b   1.000
_cell.length_c   1.000
_cell.angle_alpha   90.00
_cell.angle_beta   90.00
_cell.angle_gamma   90.00
#
_symmetry.space_group_name_H-M   'P 1'
#
loop_
_entity.id
_entity.type
_entity.pdbx_description
1 polymer ?
#
loop_
_entity_poly.entity_id
_entity_poly.type
_entity_poly.pdbx_seq_one_letter_code
_entity_poly.pdbx_strand_id
1 'polypeptide(L)'
;MIRELSMGKRGDAELYDIVHDPLCMNNLHGVAEYGVLEKTLEKEMTERLKSQGDPRMYGRGDIFDKYPNMCKSRMYWNRTRAGEEVPATWITPTDFDPL
;
A
#
# COMPACT_ATOMS: atom_id res chain seq x y z
N MET A 1 -8.68 19.11 10.26
CA MET A 1 -7.27 19.12 9.79
C MET A 1 -6.61 17.74 9.94
N ILE A 2 -6.43 17.20 11.15
CA ILE A 2 -5.78 15.87 11.36
C ILE A 2 -6.49 14.72 10.62
N ARG A 3 -7.82 14.67 10.66
CA ARG A 3 -8.61 13.62 9.98
C ARG A 3 -8.38 13.57 8.47
N GLU A 4 -8.31 14.73 7.81
CA GLU A 4 -8.13 14.81 6.35
C GLU A 4 -6.70 14.41 5.95
N LEU A 5 -5.68 14.87 6.69
CA LEU A 5 -4.29 14.52 6.41
C LEU A 5 -3.96 13.05 6.73
N SER A 6 -4.67 12.45 7.69
CA SER A 6 -4.41 11.08 8.12
C SER A 6 -5.28 10.03 7.42
N MET A 7 -6.56 10.35 7.17
CA MET A 7 -7.58 9.39 6.70
C MET A 7 -8.37 9.91 5.49
N GLY A 8 -8.03 11.09 4.96
CA GLY A 8 -8.64 11.63 3.75
C GLY A 8 -8.16 10.91 2.49
N LYS A 9 -8.98 10.98 1.43
CA LYS A 9 -8.57 10.49 0.11
C LYS A 9 -7.51 11.43 -0.47
N ARG A 10 -6.41 10.86 -0.95
CA ARG A 10 -5.35 11.59 -1.63
C ARG A 10 -5.66 11.71 -3.12
N GLY A 11 -5.08 12.73 -3.75
CA GLY A 11 -5.13 12.88 -5.20
C GLY A 11 -4.23 11.87 -5.91
N ASP A 12 -4.14 12.00 -7.22
CA ASP A 12 -3.40 11.06 -8.08
C ASP A 12 -1.88 11.20 -7.92
N ALA A 13 -1.39 12.37 -7.47
CA ALA A 13 0.02 12.64 -7.23
C ALA A 13 0.24 13.61 -6.05
N GLU A 14 1.43 13.51 -5.45
CA GLU A 14 1.91 14.38 -4.38
C GLU A 14 3.39 14.72 -4.63
N LEU A 15 3.78 15.97 -4.40
CA LEU A 15 5.16 16.45 -4.51
C LEU A 15 5.54 17.14 -3.20
N TYR A 16 6.68 16.77 -2.61
CA TYR A 16 7.13 17.33 -1.34
C TYR A 16 8.61 17.72 -1.40
N ASP A 17 8.94 18.86 -0.78
CA ASP A 17 10.31 19.23 -0.49
C ASP A 17 10.71 18.67 0.87
N ILE A 18 11.36 17.50 0.87
CA ILE A 18 11.76 16.82 2.11
C ILE A 18 12.81 17.56 2.94
N VAL A 19 13.51 18.53 2.36
CA VAL A 19 14.54 19.32 3.06
C VAL A 19 13.87 20.36 3.94
N HIS A 20 12.87 21.05 3.41
CA HIS A 20 12.15 22.11 4.12
C HIS A 20 10.83 21.65 4.76
N ASP A 21 10.28 20.52 4.33
CA ASP A 21 9.08 19.86 4.87
C ASP A 21 9.32 18.34 5.06
N PRO A 22 10.09 17.94 6.10
CA PRO A 22 10.41 16.53 6.36
C PRO A 22 9.18 15.68 6.71
N LEU A 23 8.09 16.31 7.13
CA LEU A 23 6.85 15.64 7.52
C LEU A 23 5.86 15.49 6.35
N CYS A 24 6.19 16.01 5.17
CA CYS A 24 5.35 15.95 3.97
C CYS A 24 3.93 16.51 4.22
N MET A 25 3.86 17.64 4.93
CA MET A 25 2.60 18.28 5.31
C MET A 25 2.06 19.20 4.21
N ASN A 26 2.93 19.71 3.34
CA ASN A 26 2.62 20.69 2.32
C ASN A 26 2.83 20.10 0.92
N ASN A 27 1.75 19.60 0.31
CA ASN A 27 1.80 19.08 -1.05
C ASN A 27 1.99 20.22 -2.06
N LEU A 28 3.09 20.17 -2.83
CA LEU A 28 3.47 21.13 -3.87
C LEU A 28 2.92 20.75 -5.26
N HIS A 29 2.23 19.61 -5.37
CA HIS A 29 1.63 19.15 -6.61
C HIS A 29 0.66 20.20 -7.18
N GLY A 30 0.76 20.47 -8.49
CA GLY A 30 -0.09 21.44 -9.19
C GLY A 30 0.27 22.91 -9.00
N VAL A 31 1.30 23.22 -8.20
CA VAL A 31 1.84 24.58 -8.10
C VAL A 31 2.70 24.86 -9.34
N ALA A 32 2.35 25.91 -10.09
CA ALA A 32 2.94 26.19 -11.41
C ALA A 32 4.48 26.29 -11.42
N GLU A 33 5.07 26.82 -10.35
CA GLU A 33 6.52 26.94 -10.16
C GLU A 33 7.23 25.57 -10.22
N TYR A 34 6.59 24.51 -9.72
CA TYR A 34 7.17 23.18 -9.64
C TYR A 34 6.80 22.27 -10.82
N GLY A 35 5.99 22.73 -11.78
CA GLY A 35 5.46 21.87 -12.84
C GLY A 35 6.51 21.23 -13.75
N VAL A 36 7.65 21.90 -13.99
CA VAL A 36 8.77 21.31 -14.74
C VAL A 36 9.51 20.26 -13.91
N LEU A 37 9.73 20.54 -12.63
CA LEU A 37 10.39 19.61 -11.71
C LEU A 37 9.53 18.35 -11.53
N GLU A 38 8.24 18.52 -11.32
CA GLU A 38 7.27 17.44 -11.13
C GLU A 38 7.31 16.45 -12.30
N LYS A 39 7.20 16.95 -13.54
CA LYS A 39 7.28 16.12 -14.75
C LYS A 39 8.63 15.42 -14.91
N THR A 40 9.71 16.07 -14.49
CA THR A 40 11.06 15.49 -14.55
C THR A 40 11.17 14.31 -13.59
N LEU A 41 10.71 14.48 -12.35
CA LEU A 41 10.71 13.43 -11.34
C LEU A 41 9.76 12.29 -11.68
N GLU A 42 8.57 12.59 -12.20
CA GLU A 42 7.60 11.59 -12.66
C GLU A 42 8.19 10.72 -13.77
N LYS A 43 8.86 11.35 -14.75
CA LYS A 43 9.54 10.65 -15.83
C LYS A 43 10.63 9.72 -15.29
N GLU A 44 11.50 10.25 -14.42
CA GLU A 44 12.59 9.47 -13.83
C GLU A 44 12.07 8.28 -13.02
N MET A 45 11.07 8.49 -12.17
CA MET A 45 10.41 7.43 -11.40
C MET A 45 9.86 6.35 -12.33
N THR A 46 9.15 6.75 -13.37
CA THR A 46 8.54 5.81 -14.34
C THR A 46 9.59 5.01 -15.11
N GLU A 47 10.68 5.65 -15.54
CA GLU A 47 11.78 4.98 -16.22
C GLU A 47 12.47 3.94 -15.32
N ARG A 48 12.68 4.27 -14.04
CA ARG A 48 13.24 3.35 -13.05
C ARG A 48 12.31 2.17 -12.75
N LEU A 49 11.00 2.40 -12.64
CA LEU A 49 10.03 1.32 -12.42
C LEU A 49 9.97 0.38 -13.64
N LYS A 50 10.03 0.93 -14.86
CA LYS A 50 10.10 0.13 -16.10
C LYS A 50 11.41 -0.68 -16.18
N SER A 51 12.55 -0.09 -15.81
CA SER A 51 13.84 -0.81 -15.84
C SER A 51 13.90 -1.96 -14.84
N GLN A 52 13.22 -1.83 -13.69
CA GLN A 52 13.05 -2.90 -12.71
C GLN A 52 12.02 -3.96 -13.14
N GLY A 53 11.29 -3.73 -14.23
CA GLY A 53 10.26 -4.63 -14.72
C GLY A 53 8.99 -4.65 -13.86
N ASP A 54 8.68 -3.55 -13.16
CA ASP A 54 7.49 -3.47 -12.30
C ASP A 54 6.21 -3.79 -13.09
N PRO A 55 5.43 -4.83 -12.71
CA PRO A 55 4.24 -5.24 -13.44
C PRO A 55 3.18 -4.14 -13.60
N ARG A 56 3.09 -3.21 -12.64
CA ARG A 56 2.11 -2.11 -12.64
C ARG A 56 2.36 -1.14 -13.80
N MET A 57 3.62 -0.97 -14.22
CA MET A 57 3.98 -0.12 -15.37
C MET A 57 3.50 -0.67 -16.72
N TYR A 58 3.06 -1.93 -16.75
CA TYR A 58 2.61 -2.63 -17.96
C TYR A 58 1.14 -3.06 -17.87
N GLY A 59 0.36 -2.48 -16.95
CA GLY A 59 -1.05 -2.85 -16.74
C GLY A 59 -1.26 -4.24 -16.14
N ARG A 60 -0.20 -4.87 -15.60
CA ARG A 60 -0.23 -6.21 -14.99
C ARG A 60 -0.23 -6.12 -13.47
N GLY A 61 -0.95 -5.14 -12.92
CA GLY A 61 -1.05 -4.92 -11.47
C GLY A 61 -1.91 -5.95 -10.74
N ASP A 62 -2.81 -6.62 -11.46
CA ASP A 62 -3.69 -7.68 -10.94
C ASP A 62 -2.92 -8.91 -10.42
N ILE A 63 -1.65 -9.07 -10.81
CA ILE A 63 -0.80 -10.14 -10.29
C ILE A 63 -0.61 -10.07 -8.78
N PHE A 64 -0.61 -8.87 -8.20
CA PHE A 64 -0.39 -8.68 -6.77
C PHE A 64 -1.52 -9.27 -5.91
N ASP A 65 -2.76 -9.25 -6.41
CA ASP A 65 -3.92 -9.86 -5.75
C ASP A 65 -3.98 -11.39 -5.93
N LYS A 66 -3.21 -11.92 -6.89
CA LYS A 66 -3.18 -13.35 -7.22
C LYS A 66 -2.08 -14.12 -6.48
N TYR A 67 -1.15 -13.44 -5.82
CA TYR A 67 -0.13 -14.13 -5.05
C TYR A 67 -0.75 -14.98 -3.93
N PRO A 68 -0.38 -16.26 -3.80
CA PRO A 68 -0.94 -17.10 -2.77
C PRO A 68 -0.56 -16.56 -1.39
N ASN A 69 -1.52 -16.53 -0.48
CA ASN A 69 -1.22 -16.21 0.92
C ASN A 69 -0.35 -17.34 1.50
N MET A 70 0.94 -17.06 1.70
CA MET A 70 1.91 -18.02 2.22
C MET A 70 1.86 -18.17 3.75
N CYS A 71 0.97 -17.45 4.44
CA CYS A 71 0.80 -17.61 5.88
C CYS A 71 0.33 -19.03 6.21
N LYS A 72 0.99 -19.69 7.17
CA LYS A 72 0.59 -21.02 7.66
C LYS A 72 -0.84 -21.05 8.17
N SER A 73 -1.32 -19.90 8.67
CA SER A 73 -2.65 -19.71 9.23
C SER A 73 -3.64 -19.09 8.25
N ARG A 74 -3.29 -18.98 6.95
CA ARG A 74 -4.23 -18.52 5.91
C ARG A 74 -5.54 -19.29 5.99
N MET A 75 -6.64 -18.63 5.65
CA MET A 75 -7.97 -19.24 5.62
C MET A 75 -8.35 -19.92 6.95
N TYR A 76 -7.88 -19.39 8.08
CA TYR A 76 -8.05 -19.99 9.43
C TYR A 76 -9.47 -20.48 9.66
N TRP A 77 -10.46 -19.59 9.59
CA TRP A 77 -11.86 -19.91 9.86
C TRP A 77 -12.42 -21.02 8.96
N ASN A 78 -12.16 -20.95 7.64
CA ASN A 78 -12.63 -21.96 6.69
C ASN A 78 -11.99 -23.33 6.95
N ARG A 79 -10.68 -23.35 7.25
CA ARG A 79 -9.92 -24.57 7.45
C ARG A 79 -10.23 -25.23 8.80
N THR A 80 -10.36 -24.45 9.87
CA THR A 80 -10.80 -24.98 11.17
C THR A 80 -12.23 -25.51 11.11
N ARG A 81 -13.15 -24.84 10.40
CA ARG A 81 -14.50 -25.37 10.12
C ARG A 81 -14.50 -26.67 9.32
N ALA A 82 -13.49 -26.87 8.47
CA ALA A 82 -13.30 -28.12 7.73
C ALA A 82 -12.61 -29.22 8.58
N GLY A 83 -12.26 -28.95 9.84
CA GLY A 83 -11.63 -29.89 10.76
C GLY A 83 -10.09 -29.89 10.73
N GLU A 84 -9.45 -28.96 10.03
CA GLU A 84 -7.98 -28.83 10.07
C GLU A 84 -7.50 -28.16 11.36
N GLU A 85 -6.43 -28.69 11.95
CA GLU A 85 -5.66 -27.99 12.99
C GLU A 85 -4.78 -26.91 12.35
N VAL A 86 -5.23 -25.66 12.42
CA VAL A 86 -4.50 -24.52 11.87
C VAL A 86 -3.65 -23.87 12.96
N PRO A 87 -2.33 -23.70 12.76
CA PRO A 87 -1.48 -23.05 13.76
C PRO A 87 -1.90 -21.59 13.94
N ALA A 88 -2.18 -21.14 15.15
CA ALA A 88 -2.45 -19.74 15.46
C ALA A 88 -1.85 -19.40 16.83
N THR A 89 -0.81 -18.56 16.83
CA THR A 89 -0.14 -18.10 18.07
C THR A 89 -0.80 -16.84 18.68
N TRP A 90 -1.78 -16.28 17.97
CA TRP A 90 -2.49 -15.04 18.33
C TRP A 90 -3.95 -15.29 18.76
N ILE A 91 -4.36 -16.56 18.86
CA ILE A 91 -5.70 -16.95 19.30
C ILE A 91 -5.54 -17.85 20.51
N THR A 92 -6.31 -17.55 21.53
CA THR A 92 -6.46 -18.32 22.75
C THR A 92 -7.90 -18.84 22.85
N PRO A 93 -8.17 -19.86 23.69
CA PRO A 93 -9.53 -20.36 23.88
C PRO A 93 -10.55 -19.29 24.31
N THR A 94 -10.11 -18.19 24.93
CA THR A 94 -10.98 -17.09 25.36
C THR A 94 -11.35 -16.10 24.26
N ASP A 95 -10.71 -16.18 23.09
CA ASP A 95 -11.04 -15.32 21.94
C ASP A 95 -12.26 -15.82 21.16
N PHE A 96 -12.75 -17.03 21.48
CA PHE A 96 -13.96 -17.59 20.91
C PHE A 96 -15.17 -17.23 21.77
N ASP A 97 -16.28 -16.90 21.10
CA ASP A 97 -17.56 -16.78 21.79
C ASP A 97 -17.87 -18.09 22.53
N PRO A 98 -18.34 -18.03 23.79
CA PRO A 98 -18.81 -19.22 24.49
C PRO A 98 -19.88 -19.93 23.66
N LEU A 99 -19.80 -21.26 23.60
CA LEU A 99 -20.81 -22.11 22.97
C LEU A 99 -22.16 -22.01 23.67
#